data_AF-A0AAP6YHE0-F1
#
_entry.id   AF-A0AAP6YHE0-F1
#
_cell.length_a   1.000
_cell.length_b   1.000
_cell.length_c   1.000
_cell.angle_alpha   90.00
_cell.angle_beta   90.00
_cell.angle_gamma   90.00
#
_symmetry.space_group_name_H-M   'P 1'
#
loop_
_entity.id
_entity.type
_entity.pdbx_description
1 polymer ?
#
loop_
_entity_poly.entity_id
_entity_poly.type
_entity_poly.pdbx_seq_one_letter_code
_entity_poly.pdbx_strand_id
1 'polypeptide(L)'
;MDIEHNAKNLLFLIAQLSADHPKSSAQLHGKPDDVLAGLRQLHLLHLITGTITHGSIKDPLGYQWASAENILLTKRGEAFKPV
;
A
#
# COMPACT_ATOMS: atom_id res chain seq x y z
N MET A 1 1.26 -14.55 -12.19
CA MET A 1 1.93 -13.30 -11.75
C MET A 1 3.13 -13.72 -10.92
N ASP A 2 4.32 -13.28 -11.28
CA ASP A 2 5.58 -13.71 -10.66
C ASP A 2 5.69 -13.16 -9.23
N ILE A 3 6.00 -14.03 -8.27
CA ILE A 3 6.08 -13.70 -6.83
C ILE A 3 7.16 -12.65 -6.60
N GLU A 4 8.28 -12.73 -7.34
CA GLU A 4 9.38 -11.77 -7.21
C GLU A 4 8.98 -10.36 -7.63
N HIS A 5 8.20 -10.26 -8.71
CA HIS A 5 7.68 -8.98 -9.19
C HIS A 5 6.74 -8.33 -8.17
N ASN A 6 5.88 -9.12 -7.53
CA ASN A 6 4.99 -8.61 -6.49
C ASN A 6 5.77 -8.17 -5.25
N ALA A 7 6.74 -8.96 -4.81
CA ALA A 7 7.59 -8.61 -3.68
C ALA A 7 8.38 -7.31 -3.91
N LYS A 8 8.94 -7.12 -5.11
CA LYS A 8 9.62 -5.87 -5.51
C LYS A 8 8.67 -4.67 -5.48
N ASN A 9 7.43 -4.82 -5.95
CA ASN A 9 6.44 -3.75 -5.90
C ASN A 9 6.10 -3.35 -4.45
N LEU A 10 5.91 -4.32 -3.56
CA LEU A 10 5.63 -4.05 -2.15
C LEU A 10 6.78 -3.34 -1.45
N LEU A 11 8.03 -3.79 -1.68
CA LEU A 11 9.21 -3.12 -1.13
C LEU A 11 9.38 -1.70 -1.68
N PHE A 12 9.10 -1.50 -2.97
CA PHE A 12 9.11 -0.18 -3.59
C PHE A 12 8.07 0.77 -2.98
N LEU A 13 6.89 0.28 -2.62
CA LEU A 13 5.87 1.06 -1.91
C LEU A 13 6.30 1.37 -0.46
N ILE A 14 6.81 0.37 0.27
CA ILE A 14 7.30 0.55 1.65
C ILE A 14 8.41 1.62 1.71
N ALA A 15 9.34 1.61 0.75
CA ALA A 15 10.43 2.59 0.69
C ALA A 15 9.94 4.03 0.62
N GLN A 16 8.78 4.27 0.00
CA GLN A 16 8.18 5.59 -0.14
C GLN A 16 7.42 6.04 1.11
N LEU A 17 7.10 5.16 2.05
CA LEU A 17 6.29 5.46 3.22
C LEU A 17 7.16 5.75 4.46
N SER A 18 6.53 6.34 5.48
CA SER A 18 7.13 6.72 6.75
C SER A 18 6.19 6.35 7.89
N ALA A 19 6.73 6.09 9.08
CA ALA A 19 5.93 5.91 10.29
C ALA A 19 5.46 7.24 10.90
N ASP A 20 6.10 8.36 10.56
CA ASP A 20 5.83 9.67 11.17
C ASP A 20 5.17 10.66 10.19
N HIS A 21 5.38 10.47 8.89
CA HIS A 21 4.92 11.40 7.85
C HIS A 21 3.82 10.76 7.01
N PRO A 22 2.54 11.09 7.25
CA PRO A 22 1.43 10.49 6.53
C PRO A 22 1.45 10.87 5.05
N LYS A 23 1.06 9.94 4.19
CA LYS A 23 0.95 10.15 2.73
C LYS A 23 -0.41 9.74 2.17
N SER A 24 -0.80 10.36 1.07
CA SER A 24 -1.89 9.93 0.20
C SER A 24 -1.38 8.93 -0.84
N SER A 25 -2.23 8.01 -1.30
CA SER A 25 -1.96 7.17 -2.45
C SER A 25 -1.63 7.98 -3.71
N ALA A 26 -2.17 9.20 -3.85
CA ALA A 26 -1.88 10.09 -4.97
C ALA A 26 -0.45 10.65 -4.96
N GLN A 27 0.24 10.58 -3.81
CA GLN A 27 1.62 11.05 -3.66
C GLN A 27 2.66 9.95 -3.89
N LEU A 28 2.23 8.71 -4.12
CA LEU A 28 3.12 7.57 -4.34
C LEU A 28 3.41 7.40 -5.83
N HIS A 29 4.66 7.06 -6.13
CA HIS A 29 5.11 6.78 -7.48
C HIS A 29 4.63 5.39 -7.91
N GLY A 30 4.16 5.29 -9.15
CA GLY A 30 3.65 4.07 -9.75
C GLY A 30 2.37 4.31 -10.54
N LYS A 31 1.84 3.25 -11.16
CA LYS A 31 0.50 3.30 -11.75
C LYS A 31 -0.54 3.29 -10.62
N PRO A 32 -1.59 4.14 -10.67
CA PRO A 32 -2.56 4.23 -9.59
C PRO A 32 -3.17 2.88 -9.16
N ASP A 33 -3.54 2.03 -10.12
CA ASP A 33 -4.11 0.72 -9.82
C ASP A 33 -3.11 -0.22 -9.11
N ASP A 34 -1.85 -0.22 -9.55
CA ASP A 34 -0.77 -1.02 -8.96
C ASP A 34 -0.42 -0.53 -7.54
N VAL A 35 -0.44 0.79 -7.34
CA VAL A 35 -0.25 1.43 -6.04
C VAL A 35 -1.37 1.02 -5.08
N LEU A 36 -2.63 1.17 -5.49
CA LEU A 36 -3.79 0.84 -4.65
C LEU A 36 -3.86 -0.66 -4.34
N ALA A 37 -3.58 -1.51 -5.32
CA ALA A 37 -3.49 -2.96 -5.11
C ALA A 37 -2.37 -3.32 -4.12
N GLY A 38 -1.19 -2.72 -4.26
CA GLY A 38 -0.07 -2.95 -3.36
C GLY A 38 -0.33 -2.43 -1.94
N LEU A 39 -0.89 -1.23 -1.80
CA LEU A 39 -1.29 -0.68 -0.50
C LEU A 39 -2.32 -1.57 0.21
N ARG A 40 -3.28 -2.11 -0.53
CA ARG A 40 -4.25 -3.06 0.03
C ARG A 40 -3.58 -4.32 0.56
N GLN A 41 -2.61 -4.87 -0.17
CA GLN A 41 -1.83 -6.02 0.31
C GLN A 41 -1.04 -5.66 1.57
N LEU A 42 -0.34 -4.52 1.60
CA LEU A 42 0.39 -4.05 2.78
C LEU A 42 -0.52 -3.88 4.00
N HIS A 43 -1.74 -3.38 3.80
CA HIS A 43 -2.73 -3.21 4.85
C HIS A 43 -3.25 -4.56 5.38
N LEU A 44 -3.55 -5.51 4.49
CA LEU A 44 -3.93 -6.88 4.87
C LEU A 44 -2.81 -7.61 5.64
N LEU A 45 -1.54 -7.27 5.36
CA LEU A 45 -0.37 -7.78 6.08
C LEU A 45 -0.07 -7.01 7.38
N HIS A 46 -0.88 -6.01 7.72
CA HIS A 46 -0.67 -5.10 8.86
C HIS A 46 0.68 -4.39 8.86
N LEU A 47 1.17 -4.03 7.66
CA LEU A 47 2.42 -3.27 7.50
C LEU A 47 2.16 -1.76 7.46
N ILE A 48 0.97 -1.34 7.05
CA ILE A 48 0.56 0.06 7.01
C ILE A 48 -0.77 0.28 7.76
N THR A 49 -1.01 1.52 8.14
CA THR A 49 -2.34 2.04 8.51
C THR A 49 -2.75 3.13 7.53
N GLY A 50 -4.05 3.44 7.46
CA GLY A 50 -4.55 4.55 6.67
C GLY A 50 -6.07 4.64 6.68
N THR A 51 -6.61 5.70 6.08
CA THR A 51 -8.03 5.86 5.82
C THR A 51 -8.32 5.42 4.39
N ILE A 52 -9.26 4.48 4.22
CA ILE A 52 -9.50 3.82 2.94
C ILE A 52 -10.86 4.24 2.39
N THR A 53 -10.89 4.71 1.14
CA THR A 53 -12.12 4.91 0.38
C THR A 53 -12.32 3.73 -0.56
N HIS A 54 -13.46 3.05 -0.43
CA HIS A 54 -13.79 1.91 -1.29
C HIS A 54 -14.47 2.39 -2.58
N GLY A 55 -14.11 1.77 -3.70
CA GLY A 55 -14.77 1.94 -4.99
C GLY A 55 -16.00 1.03 -5.12
N SER A 56 -16.59 1.05 -6.32
CA SER A 56 -17.79 0.28 -6.65
C SER A 56 -17.50 -1.12 -7.21
N ILE A 57 -16.27 -1.38 -7.64
CA ILE A 57 -15.86 -2.67 -8.21
C ILE A 57 -15.48 -3.62 -7.08
N LYS A 58 -15.97 -4.87 -7.15
CA LYS A 58 -15.68 -5.92 -6.18
C LYS A 58 -14.86 -7.03 -6.81
N ASP A 59 -13.79 -7.43 -6.14
CA ASP A 59 -12.95 -8.56 -6.47
C ASP A 59 -13.00 -9.62 -5.34
N PRO A 60 -12.30 -10.77 -5.47
CA PRO A 60 -12.29 -11.80 -4.42
C PRO A 60 -11.79 -11.34 -3.05
N LEU A 61 -11.07 -10.21 -2.97
CA LEU A 61 -10.58 -9.63 -1.72
C LEU A 61 -11.56 -8.60 -1.14
N GLY A 62 -12.69 -8.33 -1.80
CA GLY A 62 -13.67 -7.29 -1.44
C GLY A 62 -13.72 -6.11 -2.42
N TYR A 63 -14.25 -4.96 -1.98
CA TYR A 63 -14.26 -3.76 -2.83
C TYR A 63 -12.84 -3.27 -3.09
N GLN A 64 -12.55 -2.95 -4.35
CA GLN A 64 -11.33 -2.27 -4.72
C GLN A 64 -11.25 -0.92 -4.02
N TRP A 65 -10.02 -0.46 -3.78
CA TRP A 65 -9.81 0.85 -3.20
C TRP A 65 -9.90 1.90 -4.29
N ALA A 66 -10.63 2.98 -4.04
CA ALA A 66 -10.67 4.16 -4.90
C ALA A 66 -9.56 5.15 -4.51
N SER A 67 -9.27 5.27 -3.22
CA SER A 67 -8.15 6.05 -2.69
C SER A 67 -7.74 5.58 -1.29
N ALA A 68 -6.53 5.93 -0.87
CA ALA A 68 -6.08 5.77 0.51
C ALA A 68 -5.37 7.03 0.98
N GLU A 69 -5.71 7.49 2.17
CA GLU A 69 -5.23 8.73 2.79
C GLU A 69 -4.61 8.45 4.16
N ASN A 70 -3.81 9.39 4.67
CA ASN A 70 -3.16 9.27 5.98
C ASN A 70 -2.36 7.96 6.14
N ILE A 71 -1.70 7.52 5.07
CA ILE A 71 -0.97 6.26 5.03
C ILE A 71 0.31 6.40 5.84
N LEU A 72 0.49 5.51 6.82
CA LEU A 72 1.69 5.42 7.66
C LEU A 72 2.20 3.99 7.71
N LEU A 73 3.51 3.82 7.86
CA LEU A 73 4.08 2.52 8.23
C LEU A 73 3.75 2.21 9.69
N THR A 74 3.38 0.97 9.95
CA THR A 74 3.40 0.43 11.30
C THR A 74 4.84 0.10 11.72
N LYS A 75 5.08 -0.14 13.02
CA LYS A 75 6.36 -0.68 13.50
C LYS A 75 6.81 -1.93 12.73
N ARG A 76 5.86 -2.79 12.35
CA ARG A 76 6.16 -3.98 11.56
C ARG A 76 6.56 -3.59 10.13
N GLY A 77 5.84 -2.66 9.50
CA GLY A 77 6.15 -2.15 8.17
C GLY A 77 7.54 -1.52 8.09
N GLU A 78 7.95 -0.77 9.12
CA GLU A 78 9.29 -0.20 9.19
C GLU A 78 10.41 -1.25 9.17
N ALA A 79 10.19 -2.41 9.79
CA ALA A 79 11.16 -3.50 9.78
C ALA A 79 11.43 -4.08 8.37
N PHE A 80 10.56 -3.79 7.40
CA PHE A 80 10.72 -4.18 5.99
C PHE A 80 11.23 -3.04 5.10
N LYS A 81 11.56 -1.88 5.68
CA LYS A 81 12.09 -0.77 4.90
C LYS A 81 13.48 -1.16 4.35
N PRO A 82 13.69 -1.08 3.02
CA PRO A 82 14.98 -1.40 2.44
C PRO A 82 16.05 -0.41 2.93
N VAL A 83 17.26 -0.93 3.16
CA VAL A 83 18.46 -0.17 3.59
C VAL A 83 19.09 0.55 2.40
#